data_AF-A0A7D5M4U2-F1
#
_entry.id   AF-A0A7D5M4U2-F1
#
_cell.length_a   1.000
_cell.length_b   1.000
_cell.length_c   1.000
_cell.angle_alpha   90.00
_cell.angle_beta   90.00
_cell.angle_gamma   90.00
#
_symmetry.space_group_name_H-M   'P 1'
#
loop_
_entity.id
_entity.type
_entity.pdbx_description
1 polymer ?
#
loop_
_entity_poly.entity_id
_entity_poly.type
_entity_poly.pdbx_seq_one_letter_code
_entity_poly.pdbx_strand_id
1 'polypeptide(L)' 'MPPRIVCPNCQQNEWLENEELNYLPRVSKMEDGKYVADTENGIHVKLWRCNNCMYVMHFWEPD' A
#
# COMPACT_ATOMS: atom_id res chain seq x y z
N MET A 1 1.92 8.48 10.87
CA MET A 1 0.69 8.61 11.70
C MET A 1 -0.29 7.54 11.21
N PRO A 2 -0.98 6.83 12.12
CA PRO A 2 -2.00 5.88 11.71
C PRO A 2 -3.13 6.57 10.93
N PRO A 3 -3.79 5.85 10.00
CA PRO A 3 -4.92 6.36 9.26
C PRO A 3 -6.00 6.89 10.21
N ARG A 4 -6.54 8.07 9.91
CA ARG A 4 -7.66 8.66 10.67
C ARG A 4 -9.03 8.21 10.14
N ILE A 5 -9.06 7.18 9.30
CA ILE A 5 -10.29 6.68 8.67
C ILE A 5 -10.67 5.34 9.29
N VAL A 6 -11.97 5.08 9.39
CA VAL A 6 -12.47 3.77 9.81
C VAL A 6 -12.20 2.71 8.73
N CYS A 7 -12.02 1.47 9.15
CA CYS A 7 -11.92 0.34 8.23
C CYS A 7 -13.20 0.25 7.38
N PRO A 8 -13.12 0.31 6.05
CA PRO A 8 -14.30 0.27 5.20
C PRO A 8 -15.03 -1.08 5.28
N ASN A 9 -14.34 -2.15 5.70
CA ASN A 9 -14.90 -3.49 5.82
C ASN A 9 -15.65 -3.72 7.14
N CYS A 10 -15.05 -3.37 8.30
CA CYS A 10 -15.65 -3.67 9.62
C CYS A 10 -15.98 -2.44 10.47
N GLN A 11 -15.77 -1.23 9.95
CA GLN A 11 -16.05 0.06 10.59
C GLN A 11 -15.28 0.34 11.90
N GLN A 12 -14.29 -0.50 12.24
CA GLN A 12 -13.39 -0.29 13.39
C GLN A 12 -12.24 0.64 13.02
N ASN A 13 -11.72 1.38 13.99
CA ASN A 13 -10.58 2.30 13.83
C ASN A 13 -9.32 1.78 14.53
N GLU A 14 -8.94 0.54 14.21
CA GLU A 14 -7.72 -0.08 14.72
C GLU A 14 -6.88 -0.56 13.54
N TRP A 15 -5.77 0.13 13.32
CA TRP A 15 -4.86 -0.11 12.21
C TRP A 15 -3.48 -0.49 12.72
N LEU A 16 -2.88 -1.49 12.07
CA LEU A 16 -1.50 -1.90 12.27
C LEU A 16 -0.72 -1.59 11.00
N GLU A 17 0.39 -0.87 11.14
CA GLU A 17 1.31 -0.58 10.04
C GLU A 17 2.09 -1.84 9.69
N ASN A 18 2.35 -2.05 8.40
CA ASN A 18 3.34 -3.02 7.95
C ASN A 18 4.63 -2.29 7.57
N GLU A 19 5.63 -2.39 8.46
CA GLU A 19 6.93 -1.72 8.28
C GLU A 19 7.81 -2.37 7.21
N GLU A 20 7.54 -3.63 6.82
CA GLU A 20 8.33 -4.36 5.82
C GLU A 20 7.92 -4.02 4.38
N LEU A 21 6.75 -3.41 4.19
CA LEU A 21 6.18 -3.14 2.87
C LEU A 21 5.79 -1.66 2.75
N ASN A 22 6.76 -0.86 2.32
CA ASN A 22 6.61 0.59 2.16
C ASN A 22 6.77 1.08 0.70
N TYR A 23 6.83 0.16 -0.26
CA TYR A 23 7.22 0.49 -1.63
C TYR A 23 6.45 -0.31 -2.66
N LEU A 24 5.86 0.39 -3.63
CA LEU A 24 5.24 -0.24 -4.81
C LEU A 24 6.13 0.01 -6.04
N PRO A 25 6.69 -1.03 -6.65
CA PRO A 25 7.51 -0.86 -7.84
C PRO A 25 6.68 -0.31 -8.99
N ARG A 26 7.29 0.54 -9.81
CA ARG A 26 6.62 1.10 -10.98
C ARG A 26 6.66 0.08 -12.11
N VAL A 27 5.49 -0.41 -12.52
CA VAL A 27 5.38 -1.40 -13.60
C VAL A 27 5.05 -0.70 -14.92
N SER A 28 5.82 -1.01 -15.97
CA SER A 28 5.59 -0.53 -17.34
C SER A 28 5.43 -1.70 -18.30
N LYS A 29 4.51 -1.58 -19.26
CA LYS A 29 4.29 -2.59 -20.31
C LYS A 29 5.17 -2.27 -21.53
N MET A 30 5.88 -3.26 -22.04
CA MET A 30 6.72 -3.16 -23.23
C MET A 30 5.92 -3.45 -24.51
N GLU A 31 6.46 -3.02 -25.66
CA GLU A 31 5.85 -3.25 -26.98
C GLU A 31 5.74 -4.73 -27.34
N ASP A 32 6.66 -5.57 -26.85
CA ASP A 32 6.65 -7.03 -27.03
C ASP A 32 5.67 -7.76 -26.09
N GLY A 33 4.88 -7.01 -25.32
CA GLY A 33 3.88 -7.54 -24.39
C GLY A 33 4.41 -7.94 -23.02
N LYS A 34 5.72 -7.81 -22.75
CA LYS A 34 6.31 -8.05 -21.43
C LYS A 34 6.07 -6.89 -20.48
N TYR A 35 6.39 -7.11 -19.20
CA TYR A 35 6.33 -6.11 -18.15
C TYR A 35 7.70 -5.94 -17.51
N VAL A 36 8.08 -4.69 -17.23
CA VAL A 36 9.28 -4.33 -16.48
C VAL A 36 8.86 -3.64 -15.20
N ALA A 37 9.49 -4.00 -14.09
CA ALA A 37 9.28 -3.39 -12.78
C ALA A 37 10.53 -2.59 -12.40
N ASP A 38 10.37 -1.29 -12.19
CA ASP A 38 11.39 -0.42 -11.60
C ASP A 38 11.23 -0.45 -10.08
N THR A 39 12.22 -1.08 -9.42
CA THR A 39 12.27 -1.22 -7.96
C THR A 39 12.99 -0.07 -7.26
N GLU A 40 13.54 0.89 -8.01
CA GLU A 40 14.30 2.03 -7.49
C GLU A 40 13.53 3.36 -7.60
N ASN A 41 12.56 3.46 -8.53
CA ASN A 41 11.68 4.64 -8.70
C ASN A 41 10.18 4.32 -8.60
N GLY A 42 9.82 3.34 -7.78
CA GLY A 42 8.47 3.12 -7.27
C GLY A 42 8.02 4.20 -6.28
N ILE A 43 6.74 4.16 -5.90
CA ILE A 43 6.17 5.15 -5.00
C ILE A 43 6.12 4.63 -3.56
N HIS A 44 6.50 5.51 -2.63
CA HIS A 44 6.34 5.32 -1.21
C HIS A 44 4.87 5.22 -0.83
N VAL A 45 4.51 4.08 -0.26
CA VAL A 45 3.19 3.85 0.31
C VAL A 45 3.36 3.28 1.70
N LYS A 46 2.38 3.48 2.56
CA LYS A 46 2.26 2.70 3.80
C LYS A 46 1.14 1.70 3.66
N LEU A 47 1.43 0.43 3.93
CA LEU A 47 0.41 -0.58 4.09
C LEU A 47 -0.10 -0.57 5.53
N TRP A 48 -1.42 -0.52 5.66
CA TRP A 48 -2.09 -0.64 6.94
C TRP A 48 -3.10 -1.79 6.88
N ARG A 49 -3.09 -2.62 7.92
CA ARG A 49 -4.02 -3.72 8.10
C ARG A 49 -4.96 -3.43 9.26
N CYS A 50 -6.25 -3.63 9.05
CA CYS A 50 -7.22 -3.56 10.14
C CYS A 50 -6.99 -4.73 11.11
N ASN A 51 -6.84 -4.43 12.40
CA ASN A 51 -6.60 -5.44 13.43
C ASN A 51 -7.78 -6.43 13.60
N ASN A 52 -9.01 -5.94 13.35
CA ASN A 52 -10.23 -6.70 13.65
C ASN A 52 -10.66 -7.64 12.52
N CYS A 53 -10.43 -7.27 11.26
CA CYS A 53 -10.92 -8.04 10.11
C CYS A 53 -9.86 -8.32 9.03
N MET A 54 -8.60 -7.98 9.30
CA MET A 54 -7.46 -8.23 8.41
C MET A 54 -7.52 -7.52 7.04
N TYR A 55 -8.46 -6.59 6.85
CA TYR A 55 -8.57 -5.78 5.63
C TYR A 55 -7.32 -4.90 5.44
N VAL A 56 -6.78 -4.85 4.22
CA VAL A 56 -5.53 -4.14 3.90
C VAL A 56 -5.82 -2.91 3.04
N MET A 57 -5.15 -1.80 3.35
CA MET A 57 -5.18 -0.59 2.53
C MET A 57 -3.79 -0.01 2.32
N HIS A 58 -3.61 0.60 1.15
CA HIS A 58 -2.40 1.34 0.79
C HIS A 58 -2.68 2.83 0.94
N PHE A 59 -1.79 3.53 1.62
CA PHE A 59 -1.83 4.98 1.76
C PHE A 59 -0.62 5.57 1.05
N TRP A 60 -0.87 6.42 0.07
CA TRP A 60 0.17 7.16 -0.62
C TRP A 60 0.79 8.20 0.30
N GLU A 61 2.11 8.22 0.36
CA GLU A 61 2.85 9.31 0.98
C GLU A 61 3.42 10.18 -0.14
N PRO A 62 3.03 11.47 -0.25
CA PRO A 62 3.70 12.39 -1.16
C PRO A 62 5.14 12.58 -0.69
N ASP A 63 6.10 12.53 -1.63
CA ASP A 63 7.52 12.79 -1.38
C ASP A 63 7.79 14.23 -0.89
#